data_AF-A0A9Q5C0C9-F1
#
_entry.id   AF-A0A9Q5C0C9-F1
#
_cell.length_a   1.000
_cell.length_b   1.000
_cell.length_c   1.000
_cell.angle_alpha   90.00
_cell.angle_beta   90.00
_cell.angle_gamma   90.00
#
_symmetry.space_group_name_H-M   'P 1'
#
loop_
_entity.id
_entity.type
_entity.pdbx_description
1 polymer ?
#
loop_
_entity_poly.entity_id
_entity_poly.type
_entity_poly.pdbx_seq_one_letter_code
_entity_poly.pdbx_strand_id
1 'polypeptide(L)'
;MIFALGQGNDSKWLSKEFFWGYLYLAFPLENFNFNVINCLPNNSFGQFFIEIIPEIISNKFGSVRPPVNSPVQSLNISTAFVEGYRTLGMIGCYFILLLILLVSAFIIKLTYENNKDQMFPQMCGILYVMCMSIFTNPFYFSITGVMIFIMLFKSLKFGKN
;
A
#
# COMPACT_ATOMS: atom_id res chain seq x y z
N MET A 1 -4.27 24.44 0.48
CA MET A 1 -5.70 24.07 0.32
C MET A 1 -6.08 22.92 1.24
N ILE A 2 -5.45 21.75 1.16
CA ILE A 2 -5.73 20.61 2.05
C ILE A 2 -5.39 20.91 3.52
N PHE A 3 -4.31 21.65 3.81
CA PHE A 3 -4.04 22.17 5.17
C PHE A 3 -5.18 23.03 5.75
N ALA A 4 -5.82 23.86 4.91
CA ALA A 4 -6.96 24.69 5.31
C ALA A 4 -8.25 23.86 5.45
N LEU A 5 -8.39 22.80 4.66
CA LEU A 5 -9.53 21.88 4.74
C LEU A 5 -9.40 20.97 5.97
N GLY A 6 -8.25 20.38 6.24
CA GLY A 6 -8.01 19.51 7.41
C GLY A 6 -8.18 20.21 8.76
N GLN A 7 -8.17 21.55 8.79
CA GLN A 7 -8.41 22.35 9.98
C GLN A 7 -9.83 22.98 10.04
N GLY A 8 -10.63 22.86 8.98
CA GLY A 8 -11.96 23.48 8.91
C GLY A 8 -12.91 22.80 7.92
N ASN A 9 -14.01 22.24 8.45
CA ASN A 9 -15.13 21.65 7.70
C ASN A 9 -16.07 22.70 7.05
N ASP A 10 -15.52 23.83 6.61
CA ASP A 10 -16.27 25.01 6.15
C ASP A 10 -16.04 25.33 4.67
N SER A 11 -15.78 24.31 3.86
CA SER A 11 -15.65 24.49 2.41
C SER A 11 -17.02 24.67 1.76
N LYS A 12 -17.25 25.83 1.12
CA LYS A 12 -18.53 26.15 0.45
C LYS A 12 -18.84 25.26 -0.78
N TRP A 13 -17.83 24.59 -1.33
CA TRP A 13 -17.93 23.81 -2.56
C TRP A 13 -18.04 22.29 -2.33
N LEU A 14 -17.83 21.82 -1.09
CA LEU A 14 -17.86 20.41 -0.73
C LEU A 14 -18.86 20.21 0.41
N SER A 15 -19.89 19.40 0.20
CA SER A 15 -20.86 19.11 1.26
C SER A 15 -20.17 18.39 2.43
N LYS A 16 -20.62 18.69 3.64
CA LYS A 16 -20.01 18.18 4.90
C LYS A 16 -20.01 16.66 4.98
N GLU A 17 -20.97 16.02 4.32
CA GLU A 17 -21.11 14.56 4.24
C GLU A 17 -19.98 13.92 3.42
N PHE A 18 -19.50 14.60 2.37
CA PHE A 18 -18.44 14.10 1.49
C PHE A 18 -17.04 14.54 1.93
N PHE A 19 -16.96 15.49 2.87
CA PHE A 19 -15.72 16.07 3.35
C PHE A 19 -14.70 15.00 3.77
N TRP A 20 -15.10 14.05 4.62
CA TRP A 20 -14.22 12.98 5.09
C TRP A 20 -13.79 12.03 3.97
N GLY A 21 -14.70 11.66 3.08
CA GLY A 21 -14.38 10.81 1.93
C GLY A 21 -13.32 11.45 1.02
N TYR A 22 -13.46 12.74 0.74
CA TYR A 22 -12.47 13.50 0.00
C TYR A 22 -11.13 13.54 0.73
N LEU A 23 -11.13 13.81 2.04
CA LEU A 23 -9.89 13.81 2.82
C LEU A 23 -9.17 12.47 2.75
N TYR A 24 -9.88 11.36 2.94
CA TYR A 24 -9.27 10.02 2.86
C TYR A 24 -8.68 9.70 1.49
N LEU A 25 -9.23 10.24 0.40
CA LEU A 25 -8.68 10.06 -0.95
C LEU A 25 -7.49 10.99 -1.24
N ALA A 26 -7.54 12.24 -0.77
CA ALA A 26 -6.55 13.26 -1.12
C ALA A 26 -5.32 13.25 -0.21
N PHE A 27 -5.47 13.00 1.09
CA PHE A 27 -4.38 13.08 2.07
C PHE A 27 -3.22 12.12 1.83
N PRO A 28 -3.43 10.85 1.44
CA PRO A 28 -2.31 9.95 1.17
C PRO A 28 -1.39 10.47 0.07
N LEU A 29 -1.97 11.02 -1.00
CA LEU A 29 -1.22 11.61 -2.11
C LEU A 29 -0.50 12.89 -1.70
N GLU A 30 -1.14 13.73 -0.89
CA GLU A 30 -0.50 14.93 -0.33
C GLU A 30 0.69 14.52 0.54
N ASN A 31 0.51 13.61 1.49
CA ASN A 31 1.57 13.13 2.38
C ASN A 31 2.76 12.57 1.58
N PHE A 32 2.47 11.82 0.50
CA PHE A 32 3.52 11.38 -0.41
C PHE A 32 4.26 12.56 -1.05
N ASN A 33 3.53 13.52 -1.63
CA ASN A 33 4.13 14.71 -2.25
C ASN A 33 4.93 15.56 -1.25
N PHE A 34 4.46 15.67 -0.01
CA PHE A 34 5.18 16.34 1.07
C PHE A 34 6.54 15.69 1.32
N ASN A 35 6.61 14.35 1.36
CA ASN A 35 7.89 13.64 1.49
C ASN A 35 8.77 13.83 0.25
N VAL A 36 8.19 13.85 -0.95
CA VAL A 36 8.95 14.08 -2.20
C VAL A 36 9.62 15.46 -2.23
N ILE A 37 8.95 16.48 -1.70
CA ILE A 37 9.47 17.86 -1.71
C ILE A 37 10.45 18.10 -0.56
N ASN A 38 10.15 17.57 0.63
CA ASN A 38 10.82 17.98 1.87
C ASN A 38 11.80 16.95 2.42
N CYS A 39 11.89 15.75 1.85
CA CYS A 39 12.73 14.68 2.38
C CYS A 39 13.66 14.14 1.30
N LEU A 40 14.94 13.96 1.64
CA LEU A 40 15.89 13.26 0.79
C LEU A 40 15.80 11.74 1.05
N PRO A 41 15.93 10.91 0.02
CA PRO A 41 15.97 9.46 0.20
C PRO A 41 17.27 9.02 0.90
N ASN A 42 17.17 7.99 1.73
CA ASN A 42 18.30 7.41 2.47
C ASN A 42 19.26 6.60 1.57
N ASN A 43 18.83 6.24 0.36
CA ASN A 43 19.56 5.42 -0.62
C ASN A 43 20.02 4.05 -0.07
N SER A 44 19.21 3.41 0.78
CA SER A 44 19.52 2.13 1.42
C SER A 44 18.65 1.00 0.89
N PHE A 45 19.26 0.12 0.09
CA PHE A 45 18.61 -1.11 -0.39
C PHE A 45 18.26 -2.08 0.74
N GLY A 46 19.12 -2.17 1.76
CA GLY A 46 18.86 -3.04 2.92
C GLY A 46 17.59 -2.60 3.67
N GLN A 47 17.42 -1.29 3.86
CA GLN A 47 16.21 -0.74 4.46
C GLN A 47 14.98 -0.96 3.58
N PHE A 48 15.11 -0.79 2.26
CA PHE A 48 14.02 -1.03 1.31
C PHE A 48 13.41 -2.44 1.41
N PHE A 49 14.23 -3.48 1.52
CA PHE A 49 13.73 -4.85 1.65
C PHE A 49 12.99 -5.10 2.96
N ILE A 50 13.41 -4.45 4.04
CA ILE A 50 12.74 -4.51 5.34
C ILE A 50 11.35 -3.83 5.26
N GLU A 51 11.24 -2.73 4.51
CA GLU A 51 9.98 -2.00 4.36
C GLU A 51 8.91 -2.76 3.56
N ILE A 52 9.33 -3.58 2.60
CA ILE A 52 8.43 -4.40 1.77
C ILE A 52 7.77 -5.53 2.58
N ILE A 53 8.44 -6.03 3.61
CA ILE A 53 7.95 -7.16 4.40
C ILE A 53 6.78 -6.68 5.28
N PRO A 54 5.68 -7.46 5.42
CA PRO A 54 4.59 -7.12 6.32
C PRO A 54 5.07 -6.83 7.75
N GLU A 55 4.45 -5.85 8.42
CA GLU A 55 4.90 -5.36 9.73
C GLU A 55 4.92 -6.45 10.82
N ILE A 56 3.98 -7.39 10.72
CA ILE A 56 3.88 -8.59 11.57
C ILE A 56 5.19 -9.40 11.58
N ILE A 57 5.91 -9.39 10.46
CA ILE A 57 7.18 -10.09 10.28
C ILE A 57 8.34 -9.15 10.63
N SER A 58 8.35 -7.91 10.14
CA SER A 58 9.46 -6.96 10.33
C SER A 58 9.70 -6.60 11.81
N ASN A 59 8.64 -6.48 12.61
CA ASN A 59 8.73 -6.18 14.05
C ASN A 59 9.44 -7.30 14.83
N LYS A 60 9.44 -8.54 14.33
CA LYS A 60 10.16 -9.65 14.95
C LYS A 60 11.68 -9.58 14.76
N PHE A 61 12.15 -8.80 13.78
CA PHE A 61 13.57 -8.63 13.48
C PHE A 61 14.17 -7.34 14.08
N GLY A 62 13.43 -6.63 14.93
CA GLY A 62 13.91 -5.39 15.57
C GLY A 62 14.12 -4.22 14.60
N SER A 63 13.52 -4.29 13.41
CA SER A 63 13.60 -3.22 12.43
C SER A 63 12.72 -2.03 12.82
N VAL A 64 13.32 -0.84 12.87
CA VAL A 64 12.61 0.42 13.13
C VAL A 64 12.36 1.10 11.79
N ARG A 65 11.09 1.20 11.40
CA ARG A 65 10.68 1.95 10.22
C ARG A 65 10.81 3.44 10.49
N PRO A 66 11.34 4.22 9.54
CA PRO A 66 11.43 5.65 9.73
C PRO A 66 10.01 6.23 9.71
N PRO A 67 9.65 7.16 10.62
CA PRO A 67 8.28 7.69 10.68
C PRO A 67 7.97 8.51 9.43
N VAL A 68 6.83 8.26 8.78
CA VAL A 68 6.37 9.04 7.61
C VAL A 68 6.12 10.47 8.03
N ASN A 69 6.77 11.42 7.34
CA ASN A 69 6.53 12.83 7.60
C ASN A 69 5.15 13.22 7.06
N SER A 70 4.29 13.69 7.95
CA SER A 70 2.94 14.15 7.58
C SER A 70 2.81 15.62 7.96
N PRO A 71 2.24 16.46 7.07
CA PRO A 71 2.02 17.87 7.35
C PRO A 71 1.05 18.10 8.52
N VAL A 72 0.09 17.18 8.69
CA VAL A 72 -0.88 17.15 9.78
C VAL A 72 -0.78 15.81 10.50
N GLN A 73 -0.38 15.81 11.76
CA GLN A 73 -0.12 14.57 12.53
C GLN A 73 -1.36 13.68 12.69
N SER A 74 -2.56 14.27 12.77
CA SER A 74 -3.81 13.51 12.87
C SER A 74 -4.22 12.83 11.55
N LEU A 75 -3.56 13.17 10.43
CA LEU A 75 -3.86 12.67 9.09
C LEU A 75 -2.61 12.01 8.51
N ASN A 76 -2.14 10.98 9.21
CA ASN A 76 -0.86 10.29 8.97
C ASN A 76 -0.93 9.14 7.95
N ILE A 77 -2.05 8.98 7.25
CA ILE A 77 -2.22 7.95 6.23
C ILE A 77 -1.49 8.39 4.97
N SER A 78 -0.58 7.56 4.46
CA SER A 78 0.20 7.86 3.25
C SER A 78 0.01 6.78 2.20
N THR A 79 0.62 6.97 1.03
CA THR A 79 0.59 5.95 -0.02
C THR A 79 1.59 4.84 0.23
N ALA A 80 1.33 3.62 -0.27
CA ALA A 80 2.28 2.50 -0.16
C ALA A 80 3.66 2.82 -0.77
N PHE A 81 3.74 3.86 -1.61
CA PHE A 81 4.97 4.29 -2.27
C PHE A 81 5.85 5.20 -1.42
N VAL A 82 5.35 5.75 -0.30
CA VAL A 82 6.11 6.71 0.51
C VAL A 82 7.37 6.09 1.10
N GLU A 83 7.31 4.84 1.57
CA GLU A 83 8.48 4.16 2.13
C GLU A 83 9.49 3.84 1.04
N GLY A 84 9.03 3.37 -0.12
CA GLY A 84 9.88 3.18 -1.30
C GLY A 84 10.61 4.47 -1.70
N TYR A 85 9.92 5.60 -1.67
CA TYR A 85 10.53 6.91 -1.91
C TYR A 85 11.60 7.23 -0.86
N ARG A 86 11.30 7.06 0.42
CA ARG A 86 12.25 7.41 1.48
C ARG A 86 13.50 6.53 1.49
N THR A 87 13.42 5.30 1.00
CA THR A 87 14.59 4.42 0.94
C THR A 87 15.39 4.58 -0.34
N LEU A 88 14.76 4.68 -1.53
CA LEU A 88 15.46 4.64 -2.83
C LEU A 88 15.00 5.74 -3.80
N GLY A 89 14.27 6.75 -3.31
CA GLY A 89 13.65 7.78 -4.15
C GLY A 89 12.59 7.19 -5.08
N MET A 90 12.35 7.86 -6.21
CA MET A 90 11.36 7.42 -7.20
C MET A 90 11.61 5.99 -7.70
N ILE A 91 12.86 5.55 -7.73
CA ILE A 91 13.24 4.18 -8.11
C ILE A 91 12.58 3.16 -7.16
N GLY A 92 12.56 3.44 -5.85
CA GLY A 92 11.89 2.59 -4.87
C GLY A 92 10.38 2.51 -5.08
N CYS A 93 9.73 3.62 -5.47
CA CYS A 93 8.32 3.60 -5.83
C CYS A 93 8.03 2.67 -7.02
N TYR A 94 8.86 2.75 -8.07
CA TYR A 94 8.73 1.86 -9.23
C TYR A 94 9.01 0.39 -8.87
N PHE A 95 9.95 0.11 -7.97
CA PHE A 95 10.17 -1.25 -7.48
C PHE A 95 8.96 -1.81 -6.73
N ILE A 96 8.31 -1.01 -5.88
CA ILE A 96 7.08 -1.43 -5.17
C ILE A 96 5.97 -1.74 -6.18
N LEU A 97 5.76 -0.85 -7.16
CA LEU A 97 4.79 -1.08 -8.22
C LEU A 97 5.10 -2.36 -9.00
N LEU A 98 6.36 -2.55 -9.41
CA LEU A 98 6.81 -3.75 -10.12
C LEU A 98 6.58 -5.00 -9.29
N LEU A 99 6.87 -4.97 -7.99
CA LEU A 99 6.64 -6.09 -7.08
C LEU A 99 5.16 -6.46 -7.02
N ILE A 100 4.26 -5.49 -6.86
CA ILE A 100 2.81 -5.71 -6.84
C ILE A 100 2.35 -6.38 -8.14
N LEU A 101 2.83 -5.88 -9.29
CA LEU A 101 2.51 -6.46 -10.60
C LEU A 101 3.04 -7.89 -10.75
N LEU A 102 4.28 -8.15 -10.33
CA LEU A 102 4.90 -9.48 -10.41
C LEU A 102 4.21 -10.49 -9.50
N VAL A 103 3.90 -10.13 -8.26
CA VAL A 103 3.17 -10.99 -7.32
C VAL A 103 1.77 -11.30 -7.87
N SER A 104 1.08 -10.29 -8.41
CA SER A 104 -0.24 -10.47 -9.03
C SER A 104 -0.19 -11.42 -10.23
N ALA A 105 0.77 -11.20 -11.15
CA ALA A 105 0.96 -12.06 -12.31
C ALA A 105 1.32 -13.50 -11.90
N PHE A 106 2.16 -13.65 -10.87
CA PHE A 106 2.52 -14.95 -10.32
C PHE A 106 1.30 -15.70 -9.76
N ILE A 107 0.44 -15.04 -8.98
CA ILE A 107 -0.78 -15.64 -8.42
C ILE A 107 -1.75 -16.05 -9.54
N ILE A 108 -1.92 -15.21 -10.55
CA ILE A 108 -2.76 -15.52 -11.74
C ILE A 108 -2.23 -16.76 -12.45
N LYS A 109 -0.93 -16.79 -12.75
CA LYS A 109 -0.30 -17.94 -13.40
C LYS A 109 -0.48 -19.21 -12.57
N LEU A 110 -0.20 -19.15 -11.27
CA LEU A 110 -0.30 -20.28 -10.36
C LEU A 110 -1.74 -20.80 -10.26
N THR A 111 -2.72 -19.90 -10.22
CA THR A 111 -4.16 -20.24 -10.23
C THR A 111 -4.55 -20.89 -11.55
N TYR A 112 -4.11 -20.34 -12.68
CA TYR A 112 -4.43 -20.86 -14.00
C TYR A 112 -3.88 -22.29 -14.22
N GLU A 113 -2.67 -22.55 -13.73
CA GLU A 113 -2.03 -23.87 -13.87
C GLU A 113 -2.64 -24.91 -12.92
N ASN A 114 -2.94 -24.54 -11.68
CA ASN A 114 -3.29 -25.50 -10.63
C ASN A 114 -4.77 -25.55 -10.26
N ASN A 115 -5.50 -24.43 -10.32
CA ASN A 115 -6.85 -24.32 -9.77
C ASN A 115 -7.72 -23.31 -10.55
N LYS A 116 -8.02 -23.62 -11.81
CA LYS A 116 -8.78 -22.75 -12.72
C LYS A 116 -10.14 -22.32 -12.18
N ASP A 117 -10.78 -23.13 -11.33
CA ASP A 117 -12.08 -22.81 -10.72
C ASP A 117 -12.00 -21.58 -9.80
N GLN A 118 -10.81 -21.26 -9.27
CA GLN A 118 -10.59 -20.08 -8.44
C GLN A 118 -10.22 -18.83 -9.26
N MET A 119 -10.10 -18.92 -10.59
CA MET A 119 -9.57 -17.81 -11.41
C MET A 119 -10.34 -16.51 -11.22
N PHE A 120 -11.68 -16.56 -11.29
CA PHE A 120 -12.51 -15.36 -11.15
C PHE A 120 -12.40 -14.72 -9.75
N PRO A 121 -12.58 -15.46 -8.63
CA PRO A 121 -12.32 -14.91 -7.29
C PRO A 121 -10.93 -14.31 -7.12
N GLN A 122 -9.89 -14.96 -7.65
CA GLN A 122 -8.50 -14.49 -7.56
C GLN A 122 -8.29 -13.19 -8.33
N MET A 123 -8.85 -13.06 -9.53
CA MET A 123 -8.79 -11.80 -10.30
C MET A 123 -9.47 -10.65 -9.57
N CYS A 124 -10.63 -10.88 -8.95
CA CYS A 124 -11.30 -9.86 -8.13
C CYS A 124 -10.45 -9.47 -6.90
N GLY A 125 -9.84 -10.46 -6.23
CA GLY A 125 -8.94 -10.22 -5.10
C GLY A 125 -7.72 -9.39 -5.50
N ILE A 126 -7.11 -9.69 -6.64
CA ILE A 126 -5.97 -8.93 -7.18
C ILE A 126 -6.37 -7.50 -7.52
N LEU A 127 -7.51 -7.29 -8.19
CA LEU A 127 -8.00 -5.94 -8.48
C LEU A 127 -8.19 -5.14 -7.20
N TYR A 128 -8.78 -5.74 -6.17
CA TYR A 128 -8.93 -5.12 -4.87
C TYR A 128 -7.57 -4.77 -4.24
N VAL A 129 -6.59 -5.69 -4.26
CA VAL A 129 -5.23 -5.41 -3.76
C VAL A 129 -4.63 -4.24 -4.51
N MET A 130 -4.71 -4.21 -5.85
CA MET A 130 -4.17 -3.11 -6.67
C MET A 130 -4.81 -1.77 -6.34
N CYS A 131 -6.14 -1.71 -6.18
CA CYS A 131 -6.84 -0.49 -5.76
C CYS A 131 -6.41 -0.05 -4.36
N MET A 132 -6.28 -0.99 -3.42
CA MET A 132 -5.90 -0.70 -2.04
C MET A 132 -4.40 -0.42 -1.89
N SER A 133 -3.57 -0.80 -2.87
CA SER A 133 -2.13 -0.54 -2.88
C SER A 133 -1.79 0.95 -2.96
N ILE A 134 -2.78 1.79 -3.27
CA ILE A 134 -2.61 3.24 -3.18
C ILE A 134 -2.30 3.65 -1.75
N PHE A 135 -2.75 2.91 -0.73
CA PHE A 135 -2.57 3.24 0.68
C PHE A 135 -1.51 2.33 1.33
N THR A 136 -0.78 2.84 2.34
CA THR A 136 0.13 2.01 3.16
C THR A 136 -0.64 1.00 4.03
N ASN A 137 -1.73 1.46 4.66
CA ASN A 137 -2.44 0.71 5.70
C ASN A 137 -2.89 -0.70 5.31
N PRO A 138 -3.38 -0.95 4.07
CA PRO A 138 -3.83 -2.26 3.67
C PRO A 138 -2.77 -3.36 3.80
N PHE A 139 -1.49 -3.01 3.60
CA PHE A 139 -0.37 -3.96 3.71
C PHE A 139 0.10 -4.20 5.15
N TYR A 140 -0.11 -3.24 6.05
CA TYR A 140 0.40 -3.31 7.43
C TYR A 140 -0.64 -3.77 8.44
N PHE A 141 -1.86 -3.24 8.35
CA PHE A 141 -2.86 -3.37 9.43
C PHE A 141 -4.13 -4.11 9.03
N SER A 142 -4.29 -4.49 7.76
CA SER A 142 -5.56 -5.00 7.25
C SER A 142 -5.51 -6.47 6.82
N ILE A 143 -6.68 -7.10 6.79
CA ILE A 143 -6.94 -8.39 6.14
C ILE A 143 -6.40 -8.43 4.71
N THR A 144 -6.25 -7.29 4.02
CA THR A 144 -5.67 -7.22 2.66
C THR A 144 -4.24 -7.76 2.62
N GLY A 145 -3.43 -7.52 3.65
CA GLY A 145 -2.08 -8.11 3.76
C GLY A 145 -2.11 -9.63 3.90
N VAL A 146 -3.12 -10.16 4.62
CA VAL A 146 -3.37 -11.61 4.73
C VAL A 146 -3.98 -12.18 3.45
N MET A 147 -4.70 -11.36 2.68
CA MET A 147 -5.41 -11.77 1.48
C MET A 147 -4.44 -12.30 0.41
N ILE A 148 -3.25 -11.70 0.26
CA ILE A 148 -2.20 -12.23 -0.63
C ILE A 148 -1.83 -13.67 -0.26
N PHE A 149 -1.70 -13.98 1.03
CA PHE A 149 -1.41 -15.34 1.48
C PHE A 149 -2.60 -16.29 1.23
N ILE A 150 -3.83 -15.86 1.52
CA ILE A 150 -5.04 -16.66 1.23
C ILE A 150 -5.14 -16.97 -0.27
N MET A 151 -4.88 -15.99 -1.12
CA MET A 151 -4.85 -16.13 -2.57
C MET A 151 -3.82 -17.17 -3.00
N LEU A 152 -2.59 -17.10 -2.47
CA LEU A 152 -1.54 -18.10 -2.71
C LEU A 152 -1.99 -19.51 -2.27
N PHE A 153 -2.53 -19.67 -1.07
CA PHE A 153 -2.99 -20.97 -0.58
C PHE A 153 -4.12 -21.56 -1.43
N LYS A 154 -5.06 -20.73 -1.90
CA LYS A 154 -6.16 -21.17 -2.79
C LYS A 154 -5.69 -21.50 -4.20
N SER A 155 -4.63 -20.83 -4.66
CA SER A 155 -3.99 -21.10 -5.96
C SER A 155 -3.29 -22.46 -5.96
N LEU A 156 -2.71 -22.87 -4.82
CA LEU A 156 -2.13 -24.20 -4.63
C LEU A 156 -3.26 -25.22 -4.43
N LYS A 157 -3.57 -26.00 -5.47
CA LYS A 157 -4.54 -27.09 -5.35
C LYS A 157 -4.00 -28.17 -4.42
N PHE A 158 -4.44 -28.17 -3.16
CA PHE A 158 -4.19 -29.26 -2.22
C PHE A 158 -5.14 -30.42 -2.55
N GLY A 159 -4.78 -31.22 -3.55
CA GLY A 159 -5.52 -32.42 -3.93
C GLY A 159 -5.34 -32.78 -5.39
N LYS A 160 -4.66 -33.91 -5.64
CA LYS A 160 -4.79 -34.66 -6.89
C LYS A 160 -6.22 -35.21 -6.96
N ASN A 161 -6.98 -34.78 -7.96
CA ASN A 161 -8.05 -35.58 -8.53
C ASN A 161 -7.54 -36.06 -9.89
#